data_AF-A0A7W1QN27-F1
#
_entry.id   AF-A0A7W1QN27-F1
#
_cell.length_a   1.000
_cell.length_b   1.000
_cell.length_c   1.000
_cell.angle_alpha   90.00
_cell.angle_beta   90.00
_cell.angle_gamma   90.00
#
_symmetry.space_group_name_H-M   'P 1'
#
loop_
_entity.id
_entity.type
_entity.pdbx_description
1 polymer ?
#
loop_
_entity_poly.entity_id
_entity_poly.type
_entity_poly.pdbx_seq_one_letter_code
_entity_poly.pdbx_strand_id
1 'polypeptide(L)'
;MNTVADLPQSFAAKQRARKPRISSDQSIKLFFGSNALVAIVVLALITIFLFRDGFGFFGQNLTNIRFYRQSGLEYVDLIRKHADAHAALSRGLSTIRLRQVRSAQLASVPLENINASLASFDAFATAFSDSAEPLNGLVSDSGDLASELKAQLAARGGLIDQKADLEESGAAGEAARVNVPTVAQEQTMTTLRESTPAFEAAAATIQTQVEALLASAPELPDAGVQKAFGQWKQRAREYLRGLASGGSELRAWSPDAPVPWYRAITSFLFGRDWVTASFWQDWYGIIPLFVGSLMVSVVALAFAVPFGVT
;
A
#
# COMPACT_ATOMS: atom_id res chain seq x y z
N MET A 1 31.07 -107.23 21.10
CA MET A 1 30.39 -107.62 22.35
C MET A 1 30.59 -106.51 23.38
N ASN A 2 29.50 -106.15 24.05
CA ASN A 2 29.35 -105.38 25.29
C ASN A 2 29.38 -103.83 25.23
N THR A 3 28.15 -103.32 25.13
CA THR A 3 27.54 -102.14 25.78
C THR A 3 28.04 -101.90 27.21
N VAL A 4 28.12 -100.65 27.68
CA VAL A 4 27.24 -100.02 28.71
C VAL A 4 27.46 -98.49 28.68
N ALA A 5 26.38 -97.74 28.81
CA ALA A 5 26.28 -96.28 28.83
C ALA A 5 26.64 -95.67 30.19
N ASP A 6 26.97 -94.38 30.21
CA ASP A 6 26.43 -93.43 31.21
C ASP A 6 26.67 -91.96 30.81
N LEU A 7 25.61 -91.16 30.93
CA LEU A 7 25.56 -89.69 30.89
C LEU A 7 25.04 -89.23 32.28
N PRO A 8 24.94 -87.93 32.61
CA PRO A 8 25.88 -86.80 32.51
C PRO A 8 25.93 -86.03 33.86
N GLN A 9 26.86 -85.07 34.08
CA GLN A 9 26.60 -83.98 35.05
C GLN A 9 27.12 -82.62 34.60
N SER A 10 26.17 -81.69 34.51
CA SER A 10 26.27 -80.29 34.17
C SER A 10 26.50 -79.42 35.41
N PHE A 11 27.43 -78.47 35.33
CA PHE A 11 27.44 -77.28 36.19
C PHE A 11 27.43 -76.02 35.32
N ALA A 12 26.24 -75.46 35.11
CA ALA A 12 26.04 -74.16 34.49
C ALA A 12 26.04 -73.06 35.56
N ALA A 13 27.07 -72.19 35.53
CA ALA A 13 27.09 -70.97 36.33
C ALA A 13 26.14 -69.92 35.71
N LYS A 14 25.09 -69.54 36.44
CA LYS A 14 24.15 -68.47 36.07
C LYS A 14 24.85 -67.09 36.17
N GLN A 15 25.23 -66.50 35.03
CA GLN A 15 25.47 -65.05 34.96
C GLN A 15 24.12 -64.31 34.94
N ARG A 16 23.91 -63.44 35.93
CA ARG A 16 22.75 -62.54 35.99
C ARG A 16 22.83 -61.52 34.84
N ALA A 17 21.93 -61.65 33.87
CA ALA A 17 21.71 -60.63 32.85
C ALA A 17 21.21 -59.32 33.50
N ARG A 18 22.00 -58.25 33.36
CA ARG A 18 21.56 -56.88 33.68
C ARG A 18 20.47 -56.48 32.68
N LYS A 19 19.24 -56.24 33.15
CA LYS A 19 18.19 -55.58 32.35
C LYS A 19 18.69 -54.21 31.89
N PRO A 20 18.49 -53.81 30.62
CA PRO A 20 18.81 -52.46 30.19
C PRO A 20 17.82 -51.49 30.84
N ARG A 21 18.30 -50.59 31.71
CA ARG A 21 17.52 -49.41 32.09
C ARG A 21 17.49 -48.51 30.87
N ILE A 22 16.33 -48.39 30.23
CA ILE A 22 16.06 -47.27 29.33
C ILE A 22 16.32 -46.01 30.16
N SER A 23 17.36 -45.29 29.81
CA SER A 23 17.78 -44.07 30.50
C SER A 23 16.68 -43.04 30.31
N SER A 24 16.25 -42.38 31.39
CA SER A 24 15.29 -41.27 31.33
C SER A 24 15.69 -40.19 30.32
N ASP A 25 16.99 -40.07 30.03
CA ASP A 25 17.57 -39.19 29.01
C ASP A 25 17.15 -39.56 27.57
N GLN A 26 16.95 -40.84 27.26
CA GLN A 26 16.42 -41.27 25.96
C GLN A 26 14.93 -40.96 25.82
N SER A 27 14.15 -41.10 26.89
CA SER A 27 12.73 -40.76 26.91
C SER A 27 12.51 -39.27 26.69
N ILE A 28 13.34 -38.43 27.32
CA ILE A 28 13.32 -36.97 27.20
C ILE A 28 13.74 -36.55 25.78
N LYS A 29 14.82 -37.11 25.22
CA LYS A 29 15.24 -36.83 23.83
C LYS A 29 14.22 -37.26 22.79
N LEU A 30 13.55 -38.40 23.00
CA LEU A 30 12.48 -38.87 22.11
C LEU A 30 11.21 -38.01 22.24
N PHE A 31 10.87 -37.56 23.45
CA PHE A 31 9.73 -36.68 23.70
C PHE A 31 9.95 -35.29 23.09
N PHE A 32 11.11 -34.66 23.33
CA PHE A 32 11.46 -33.37 22.73
C PHE A 32 11.70 -33.46 21.22
N GLY A 33 12.27 -34.56 20.72
CA GLY A 33 12.43 -34.83 19.28
C GLY A 33 11.10 -35.00 18.56
N SER A 34 10.15 -35.72 19.15
CA SER A 34 8.77 -35.83 18.62
C SER A 34 8.03 -34.50 18.67
N ASN A 35 8.17 -33.71 19.74
CA ASN A 35 7.53 -32.40 19.81
C ASN A 35 8.11 -31.40 18.79
N ALA A 36 9.44 -31.42 18.59
CA ALA A 36 10.10 -30.62 17.57
C ALA A 36 9.71 -31.04 16.14
N LEU A 37 9.61 -32.36 15.88
CA LEU A 37 9.13 -32.88 14.59
C LEU A 37 7.69 -32.43 14.32
N VAL A 38 6.81 -32.55 15.31
CA VAL A 38 5.41 -32.09 15.20
C VAL A 38 5.36 -30.58 14.95
N ALA A 39 6.15 -29.78 15.67
CA ALA A 39 6.21 -28.33 15.45
C ALA A 39 6.70 -27.96 14.04
N ILE A 40 7.74 -28.64 13.53
CA ILE A 40 8.24 -28.44 12.16
C ILE A 40 7.17 -28.81 11.13
N VAL A 41 6.48 -29.95 11.32
CA VAL A 41 5.40 -30.38 10.43
C VAL A 41 4.24 -29.40 10.47
N VAL A 42 3.83 -28.94 11.65
CA VAL A 42 2.76 -27.94 11.80
C VAL A 42 3.15 -26.62 11.16
N LEU A 43 4.38 -26.13 11.37
CA LEU A 43 4.87 -24.92 10.71
C LEU A 43 4.90 -25.07 9.19
N ALA A 44 5.33 -26.23 8.69
CA ALA A 44 5.33 -26.53 7.25
C ALA A 44 3.91 -26.56 6.68
N LEU A 45 2.95 -27.19 7.38
CA LEU A 45 1.55 -27.21 6.96
C LEU A 45 0.93 -25.82 6.99
N ILE A 46 1.14 -25.03 8.05
CA ILE A 46 0.69 -23.64 8.12
C ILE A 46 1.31 -22.84 6.97
N THR A 47 2.60 -23.00 6.70
CA THR A 47 3.28 -22.34 5.58
C THR A 47 2.63 -22.71 4.26
N ILE A 48 2.41 -24.00 3.98
CA ILE A 48 1.76 -24.47 2.74
C ILE A 48 0.33 -23.92 2.62
N PHE A 49 -0.45 -23.91 3.71
CA PHE A 49 -1.81 -23.33 3.71
C PHE A 49 -1.78 -21.83 3.42
N LEU A 50 -0.91 -21.07 4.09
CA LEU A 50 -0.73 -19.64 3.84
C LEU A 50 -0.31 -19.36 2.40
N PHE A 51 0.56 -20.18 1.82
CA PHE A 51 0.96 -20.03 0.42
C PHE A 51 -0.15 -20.42 -0.55
N ARG A 52 -0.90 -21.50 -0.29
CA ARG A 52 -2.01 -21.97 -1.12
C ARG A 52 -3.16 -20.96 -1.14
N ASP A 53 -3.57 -20.47 0.02
CA ASP A 53 -4.64 -19.49 0.13
C ASP A 53 -4.17 -18.09 -0.30
N GLY A 54 -2.89 -17.76 -0.04
CA GLY A 54 -2.26 -16.53 -0.50
C GLY A 54 -2.04 -16.47 -2.02
N PHE A 55 -1.87 -17.60 -2.72
CA PHE A 55 -1.69 -17.62 -4.17
C PHE A 55 -2.94 -17.13 -4.92
N GLY A 56 -4.13 -17.50 -4.43
CA GLY A 56 -5.40 -17.03 -4.98
C GLY A 56 -5.57 -15.51 -4.85
N PHE A 57 -5.10 -14.94 -3.73
CA PHE A 57 -5.09 -13.49 -3.50
C PHE A 57 -4.24 -12.74 -4.53
N PHE A 58 -3.06 -13.24 -4.92
CA PHE A 58 -2.23 -12.57 -5.93
C PHE A 58 -2.86 -12.59 -7.32
N GLY A 59 -3.58 -13.65 -7.67
CA GLY A 59 -4.36 -13.72 -8.90
C GLY A 59 -5.47 -12.67 -8.92
N GLN A 60 -6.24 -12.58 -7.82
CA GLN A 60 -7.28 -11.56 -7.66
C GLN A 60 -6.70 -10.14 -7.70
N ASN A 61 -5.56 -9.91 -7.04
CA ASN A 61 -4.88 -8.62 -7.06
C ASN A 61 -4.43 -8.24 -8.48
N LEU A 62 -3.91 -9.18 -9.27
CA LEU A 62 -3.55 -8.92 -10.67
C LEU A 62 -4.77 -8.53 -11.52
N THR A 63 -5.90 -9.19 -11.31
CA THR A 63 -7.17 -8.84 -11.95
C THR A 63 -7.63 -7.44 -11.53
N ASN A 64 -7.53 -7.11 -10.24
CA ASN A 64 -7.88 -5.78 -9.72
C ASN A 64 -6.98 -4.69 -10.33
N ILE A 65 -5.66 -4.93 -10.45
CA ILE A 65 -4.74 -3.99 -11.09
C ILE A 65 -5.13 -3.78 -12.56
N ARG A 66 -5.43 -4.85 -13.31
CA ARG A 66 -5.88 -4.73 -14.70
C ARG A 66 -7.18 -3.95 -14.81
N PHE A 67 -8.15 -4.24 -13.95
CA PHE A 67 -9.42 -3.52 -13.87
C PHE A 67 -9.22 -2.03 -13.54
N TYR A 68 -8.26 -1.72 -12.66
CA TYR A 68 -7.89 -0.34 -12.32
C TYR A 68 -7.33 0.43 -13.53
N ARG A 69 -6.54 -0.24 -14.38
CA ARG A 69 -6.00 0.35 -15.62
C ARG A 69 -7.09 0.50 -16.68
N GLN A 70 -7.95 -0.51 -16.80
CA GLN A 70 -9.08 -0.55 -17.73
C GLN A 70 -10.21 0.43 -17.39
N SER A 71 -10.26 0.94 -16.16
CA SER A 71 -11.16 2.02 -15.74
C SER A 71 -10.54 3.41 -15.87
N GLY A 72 -9.27 3.51 -16.23
CA GLY A 72 -8.58 4.80 -16.43
C GLY A 72 -8.12 5.45 -15.13
N LEU A 73 -8.32 4.81 -13.98
CA LEU A 73 -7.92 5.37 -12.69
C LEU A 73 -6.41 5.52 -12.56
N GLU A 74 -5.60 4.59 -13.10
CA GLU A 74 -4.13 4.75 -13.12
C GLU A 74 -3.72 6.02 -13.89
N TYR A 75 -4.44 6.37 -14.96
CA TYR A 75 -4.18 7.59 -15.71
C TYR A 75 -4.51 8.85 -14.89
N VAL A 76 -5.65 8.84 -14.18
CA VAL A 76 -6.02 9.93 -13.26
C VAL A 76 -4.98 10.08 -12.15
N ASP A 77 -4.46 8.98 -11.62
CA ASP A 77 -3.42 9.00 -10.58
C ASP A 77 -2.11 9.64 -11.06
N LEU A 78 -1.74 9.44 -12.33
CA LEU A 78 -0.57 10.12 -12.90
C LEU A 78 -0.75 11.65 -12.87
N ILE A 79 -1.96 12.14 -13.17
CA ILE A 79 -2.29 13.58 -13.06
C ILE A 79 -2.29 14.00 -11.59
N ARG A 80 -2.99 13.24 -10.73
CA ARG A 80 -3.16 13.52 -9.29
C ARG A 80 -1.85 13.60 -8.54
N LYS A 81 -0.87 12.75 -8.87
CA LYS A 81 0.50 12.78 -8.34
C LYS A 81 1.11 14.20 -8.40
N HIS A 82 0.87 14.93 -9.48
CA HIS A 82 1.36 16.31 -9.62
C HIS A 82 0.55 17.32 -8.81
N ALA A 83 -0.77 17.13 -8.68
CA ALA A 83 -1.62 17.95 -7.82
C ALA A 83 -1.24 17.77 -6.33
N ASP A 84 -1.01 16.54 -5.90
CA ASP A 84 -0.61 16.21 -4.54
C ASP A 84 0.77 16.77 -4.18
N ALA A 85 1.70 16.72 -5.14
CA ALA A 85 3.03 17.32 -4.98
C ALA A 85 2.94 18.84 -4.80
N HIS A 86 2.07 19.52 -5.54
CA HIS A 86 1.81 20.94 -5.37
C HIS A 86 1.16 21.25 -4.01
N ALA A 87 0.12 20.51 -3.64
CA ALA A 87 -0.55 20.65 -2.34
C ALA A 87 0.43 20.43 -1.17
N ALA A 88 1.39 19.51 -1.30
CA ALA A 88 2.45 19.30 -0.33
C ALA A 88 3.37 20.53 -0.18
N LEU A 89 3.70 21.20 -1.28
CA LEU A 89 4.45 22.45 -1.25
C LEU A 89 3.65 23.58 -0.58
N SER A 90 2.34 23.70 -0.86
CA SER A 90 1.46 24.66 -0.20
C SER A 90 1.39 24.44 1.32
N ARG A 91 1.24 23.18 1.77
CA ARG A 91 1.35 22.83 3.20
C ARG A 91 2.71 23.20 3.80
N GLY A 92 3.77 23.08 3.01
CA GLY A 92 5.12 23.54 3.36
C GLY A 92 5.18 25.03 3.67
N LEU A 93 4.49 25.87 2.87
CA LEU A 93 4.39 27.32 3.11
C LEU A 93 3.63 27.63 4.40
N SER A 94 2.52 26.95 4.68
CA SER A 94 1.80 27.10 5.95
C SER A 94 2.70 26.77 7.15
N THR A 95 3.54 25.73 7.02
CA THR A 95 4.50 25.36 8.06
C THR A 95 5.57 26.44 8.26
N ILE A 96 6.07 27.04 7.18
CA ILE A 96 7.03 28.14 7.23
C ILE A 96 6.42 29.36 7.93
N ARG A 97 5.18 29.72 7.57
CA ARG A 97 4.42 30.79 8.24
C ARG A 97 4.33 30.58 9.74
N LEU A 98 3.93 29.37 10.16
CA LEU A 98 3.79 29.03 11.58
C LEU A 98 5.12 29.14 12.33
N ARG A 99 6.24 28.75 11.71
CA ARG A 99 7.57 28.92 12.31
C ARG A 99 7.94 30.40 12.47
N GLN A 100 7.63 31.23 11.47
CA GLN A 100 7.88 32.67 11.55
C GLN A 100 7.09 33.33 12.68
N VAL A 101 5.80 33.00 12.79
CA VAL A 101 4.94 33.50 13.88
C VAL A 101 5.49 33.08 15.25
N ARG A 102 5.89 31.81 15.41
CA ARG A 102 6.46 31.33 16.68
C ARG A 102 7.78 32.04 17.02
N SER A 103 8.67 32.24 16.06
CA SER A 103 9.93 32.96 16.29
C SER A 103 9.67 34.40 16.75
N ALA A 104 8.76 35.11 16.08
CA ALA A 104 8.41 36.49 16.44
C ALA A 104 7.70 36.60 17.80
N GLN A 105 6.88 35.61 18.17
CA GLN A 105 6.27 35.53 19.51
C GLN A 105 7.32 35.32 20.61
N LEU A 106 8.33 34.48 20.38
CA LEU A 106 9.46 34.30 21.31
C LEU A 106 10.26 35.60 21.48
N ALA A 107 10.35 36.41 20.43
CA ALA A 107 10.92 37.75 20.47
C ALA A 107 9.96 38.82 21.02
N SER A 108 8.79 38.44 21.53
CA SER A 108 7.77 39.35 22.11
C SER A 108 7.28 40.45 21.15
N VAL A 109 7.24 40.16 19.85
CA VAL A 109 6.68 41.07 18.84
C VAL A 109 5.14 41.07 18.92
N PRO A 110 4.46 42.23 18.93
CA PRO A 110 3.00 42.30 18.90
C PRO A 110 2.40 41.60 17.67
N LEU A 111 1.28 40.89 17.85
CA LEU A 111 0.65 40.09 16.78
C LEU A 111 0.31 40.90 15.52
N GLU A 112 -0.10 42.16 15.69
CA GLU A 112 -0.38 43.07 14.57
C GLU A 112 0.86 43.30 13.70
N ASN A 113 2.02 43.56 14.32
CA ASN A 113 3.29 43.75 13.62
C ASN A 113 3.76 42.44 12.95
N ILE A 114 3.52 41.29 13.59
CA ILE A 114 3.81 39.97 12.99
C ILE A 114 3.01 39.81 11.70
N ASN A 115 1.70 40.04 11.74
CA ASN A 115 0.84 39.89 10.56
C ASN A 115 1.19 40.89 9.46
N ALA A 116 1.45 42.16 9.82
CA ALA A 116 1.89 43.17 8.86
C ALA A 116 3.21 42.77 8.16
N SER A 117 4.17 42.23 8.93
CA SER A 117 5.45 41.76 8.37
C SER A 117 5.31 40.52 7.47
N LEU A 118 4.25 39.74 7.63
CA LEU A 118 3.99 38.52 6.88
C LEU A 118 3.02 38.70 5.70
N ALA A 119 2.45 39.89 5.51
CA ALA A 119 1.44 40.14 4.48
C ALA A 119 1.93 39.78 3.06
N SER A 120 3.17 40.11 2.71
CA SER A 120 3.76 39.76 1.41
C SER A 120 3.99 38.25 1.25
N PHE A 121 4.38 37.56 2.33
CA PHE A 121 4.50 36.11 2.36
C PHE A 121 3.14 35.43 2.23
N ASP A 122 2.11 35.94 2.91
CA ASP A 122 0.75 35.40 2.83
C ASP A 122 0.19 35.56 1.41
N ALA A 123 0.37 36.73 0.78
CA ALA A 123 0.00 36.94 -0.62
C ALA A 123 0.76 36.00 -1.58
N PHE A 124 2.06 35.82 -1.37
CA PHE A 124 2.87 34.86 -2.13
C PHE A 124 2.35 33.42 -1.97
N ALA A 125 2.00 33.01 -0.74
CA ALA A 125 1.55 31.66 -0.44
C ALA A 125 0.16 31.37 -1.02
N THR A 126 -0.75 32.35 -0.97
CA THR A 126 -2.05 32.27 -1.64
C THR A 126 -1.87 32.14 -3.14
N ALA A 127 -1.12 33.04 -3.78
CA ALA A 127 -0.89 32.98 -5.23
C ALA A 127 -0.22 31.68 -5.68
N PHE A 128 0.71 31.14 -4.87
CA PHE A 128 1.29 29.81 -5.12
C PHE A 128 0.21 28.72 -5.04
N SER A 129 -0.61 28.71 -3.98
CA SER A 129 -1.70 27.73 -3.83
C SER A 129 -2.68 27.76 -5.00
N ASP A 130 -3.08 28.96 -5.42
CA ASP A 130 -4.08 29.18 -6.47
C ASP A 130 -3.57 28.73 -7.85
N SER A 131 -2.25 28.73 -8.07
CA SER A 131 -1.67 28.29 -9.35
C SER A 131 -2.03 26.83 -9.71
N ALA A 132 -2.40 25.98 -8.74
CA ALA A 132 -2.80 24.59 -9.00
C ALA A 132 -4.26 24.43 -9.46
N GLU A 133 -5.07 25.48 -9.47
CA GLU A 133 -6.50 25.39 -9.83
C GLU A 133 -6.76 24.66 -11.17
N PRO A 134 -6.04 24.94 -12.27
CA PRO A 134 -6.24 24.22 -13.54
C PRO A 134 -5.95 22.72 -13.43
N LEU A 135 -4.94 22.35 -12.65
CA LEU A 135 -4.56 20.95 -12.46
C LEU A 135 -5.56 20.21 -11.56
N ASN A 136 -6.06 20.87 -10.51
CA ASN A 136 -7.07 20.31 -9.62
C ASN A 136 -8.40 20.08 -10.36
N GLY A 137 -8.82 21.03 -11.21
CA GLY A 137 -9.99 20.85 -12.08
C GLY A 137 -9.84 19.62 -12.98
N LEU A 138 -8.68 19.46 -13.61
CA LEU A 138 -8.40 18.32 -14.48
C LEU A 138 -8.45 16.97 -13.75
N VAL A 139 -7.92 16.91 -12.51
CA VAL A 139 -8.00 15.71 -11.65
C VAL A 139 -9.45 15.39 -11.31
N SER A 140 -10.27 16.41 -11.03
CA SER A 140 -11.70 16.23 -10.75
C SER A 140 -12.42 15.67 -11.96
N ASP A 141 -12.35 16.36 -13.10
CA ASP A 141 -13.08 16.00 -14.33
C ASP A 141 -12.68 14.60 -14.83
N SER A 142 -11.37 14.33 -14.88
CA SER A 142 -10.88 13.01 -15.29
C SER A 142 -11.20 11.93 -14.26
N GLY A 143 -11.21 12.28 -12.97
CA GLY A 143 -11.58 11.39 -11.87
C GLY A 143 -13.04 10.96 -11.92
N ASP A 144 -13.95 11.89 -12.24
CA ASP A 144 -15.37 11.61 -12.40
C ASP A 144 -15.62 10.67 -13.59
N LEU A 145 -14.99 10.95 -14.74
CA LEU A 145 -15.06 10.09 -15.92
C LEU A 145 -14.56 8.67 -15.64
N ALA A 146 -13.40 8.53 -15.00
CA ALA A 146 -12.83 7.23 -14.68
C ALA A 146 -13.64 6.46 -13.61
N SER A 147 -14.19 7.17 -12.62
CA SER A 147 -15.02 6.58 -11.57
C SER A 147 -16.36 6.10 -12.11
N GLU A 148 -16.98 6.87 -12.99
CA GLU A 148 -18.20 6.48 -13.70
C GLU A 148 -17.96 5.25 -14.58
N LEU A 149 -16.86 5.25 -15.36
CA LEU A 149 -16.48 4.08 -16.16
C LEU A 149 -16.26 2.84 -15.28
N LYS A 150 -15.57 2.99 -14.15
CA LYS A 150 -15.39 1.90 -13.17
C LYS A 150 -16.73 1.35 -12.70
N ALA A 151 -17.68 2.22 -12.35
CA ALA A 151 -18.99 1.80 -11.88
C ALA A 151 -19.76 1.02 -12.96
N GLN A 152 -19.75 1.52 -14.20
CA GLN A 152 -20.37 0.84 -15.34
C GLN A 152 -19.74 -0.52 -15.63
N LEU A 153 -18.42 -0.62 -15.59
CA LEU A 153 -17.70 -1.89 -15.79
C LEU A 153 -17.98 -2.89 -14.67
N ALA A 154 -18.03 -2.44 -13.41
CA ALA A 154 -18.36 -3.30 -12.27
C ALA A 154 -19.81 -3.81 -12.35
N ALA A 155 -20.77 -2.93 -12.67
CA ALA A 155 -22.16 -3.31 -12.86
C ALA A 155 -22.34 -4.32 -14.00
N ARG A 156 -21.66 -4.08 -15.14
CA ARG A 156 -21.64 -5.03 -16.26
C ARG A 156 -21.03 -6.37 -15.85
N GLY A 157 -19.92 -6.37 -15.12
CA GLY A 157 -19.28 -7.58 -14.60
C GLY A 157 -20.24 -8.41 -13.74
N GLY A 158 -20.92 -7.76 -12.79
CA GLY A 158 -21.91 -8.44 -11.93
C GLY A 158 -23.08 -9.05 -12.70
N LEU A 159 -23.54 -8.42 -13.80
CA LEU A 159 -24.58 -8.98 -14.67
C LEU A 159 -24.06 -10.15 -15.52
N ILE A 160 -22.79 -10.13 -15.92
CA ILE A 160 -22.15 -11.26 -16.62
C ILE A 160 -22.05 -12.45 -15.67
N ASP A 161 -21.57 -12.24 -14.46
CA ASP A 161 -21.44 -13.29 -13.43
C ASP A 161 -22.82 -13.86 -13.09
N GLN A 162 -23.82 -13.01 -12.86
CA GLN A 162 -25.21 -13.45 -12.63
C GLN A 162 -25.73 -14.32 -13.78
N LYS A 163 -25.48 -13.91 -15.03
CA LYS A 163 -25.93 -14.68 -16.19
C LYS A 163 -25.23 -16.05 -16.25
N ALA A 164 -23.92 -16.09 -15.99
CA ALA A 164 -23.14 -17.33 -15.96
C ALA A 164 -23.65 -18.29 -14.86
N ASP A 165 -23.93 -17.78 -13.66
CA ASP A 165 -24.46 -18.58 -12.54
C ASP A 165 -25.85 -19.17 -12.86
N LEU A 166 -26.71 -18.40 -13.54
CA LEU A 166 -28.03 -18.87 -13.99
C LEU A 166 -27.91 -19.93 -15.09
N GLU A 167 -26.91 -19.82 -15.98
CA GLU A 167 -26.63 -20.82 -17.00
C GLU A 167 -26.09 -22.11 -16.37
N GLU A 168 -25.18 -22.02 -15.40
CA GLU A 168 -24.62 -23.18 -14.69
C GLU A 168 -25.67 -23.92 -13.83
N SER A 169 -26.60 -23.18 -13.21
CA SER A 169 -27.69 -23.75 -12.41
C SER A 169 -28.86 -24.33 -13.24
N GLY A 170 -28.77 -24.28 -14.58
CA GLY A 170 -29.79 -24.82 -15.48
C GLY A 170 -31.01 -23.92 -15.69
N ALA A 171 -30.99 -22.68 -15.19
CA ALA A 171 -32.04 -21.69 -15.31
C ALA A 171 -31.93 -20.86 -16.62
N ALA A 172 -31.77 -21.53 -17.76
CA ALA A 172 -31.50 -20.89 -19.06
C ALA A 172 -32.54 -19.82 -19.48
N GLY A 173 -33.81 -20.00 -19.09
CA GLY A 173 -34.88 -19.04 -19.36
C GLY A 173 -34.76 -17.73 -18.56
N GLU A 174 -34.13 -17.78 -17.38
CA GLU A 174 -33.85 -16.60 -16.56
C GLU A 174 -32.56 -15.93 -17.01
N ALA A 175 -31.52 -16.71 -17.33
CA ALA A 175 -30.27 -16.20 -17.91
C ALA A 175 -30.51 -15.39 -19.20
N ALA A 176 -31.43 -15.85 -20.07
CA ALA A 176 -31.80 -15.15 -21.29
C ALA A 176 -32.48 -13.78 -21.05
N ARG A 177 -33.04 -13.55 -19.86
CA ARG A 177 -33.68 -12.28 -19.48
C ARG A 177 -32.68 -11.28 -18.88
N VAL A 178 -31.49 -11.72 -18.48
CA VAL A 178 -30.44 -10.83 -17.97
C VAL A 178 -29.88 -10.02 -19.14
N ASN A 179 -30.20 -8.72 -19.14
CA ASN A 179 -29.69 -7.78 -20.13
C ASN A 179 -28.35 -7.20 -19.67
N VAL A 180 -27.27 -7.55 -20.36
CA VAL A 180 -25.93 -7.03 -20.10
C VAL A 180 -25.72 -5.78 -20.96
N PRO A 181 -25.66 -4.57 -20.39
CA PRO A 181 -25.49 -3.35 -21.15
C PRO A 181 -24.10 -3.29 -21.81
N THR A 182 -24.03 -2.67 -22.99
CA THR A 182 -22.76 -2.31 -23.61
C THR A 182 -22.21 -1.08 -22.92
N VAL A 183 -20.95 -1.13 -22.47
CA VAL A 183 -20.26 -0.02 -21.83
C VAL A 183 -19.39 0.68 -22.88
N ALA A 184 -19.48 2.01 -22.97
CA ALA A 184 -18.73 2.82 -23.93
C ALA A 184 -17.25 3.02 -23.51
N GLN A 185 -16.58 1.93 -23.14
CA GLN A 185 -15.24 1.96 -22.55
C GLN A 185 -14.20 2.62 -23.46
N GLU A 186 -14.18 2.27 -24.75
CA GLU A 186 -13.23 2.83 -25.71
C GLU A 186 -13.43 4.34 -25.91
N GLN A 187 -14.68 4.78 -25.92
CA GLN A 187 -15.02 6.20 -26.04
C GLN A 187 -14.57 6.97 -24.80
N THR A 188 -14.91 6.50 -23.60
CA THR A 188 -14.49 7.15 -22.35
C THR A 188 -12.96 7.19 -22.22
N MET A 189 -12.26 6.13 -22.65
CA MET A 189 -10.80 6.11 -22.67
C MET A 189 -10.19 7.10 -23.67
N THR A 190 -10.84 7.28 -24.81
CA THR A 190 -10.43 8.29 -25.79
C THR A 190 -10.57 9.68 -25.21
N THR A 191 -11.72 9.99 -24.58
CA THR A 191 -11.96 11.26 -23.89
C THR A 191 -10.97 11.50 -22.75
N LEU A 192 -10.66 10.49 -21.93
CA LEU A 192 -9.62 10.61 -20.88
C LEU A 192 -8.26 10.96 -21.48
N ARG A 193 -7.89 10.39 -22.63
CA ARG A 193 -6.63 10.72 -23.31
C ARG A 193 -6.62 12.14 -23.87
N GLU A 194 -7.76 12.70 -24.23
CA GLU A 194 -7.89 14.10 -24.62
C GLU A 194 -7.61 15.07 -23.45
N SER A 195 -7.59 14.59 -22.19
CA SER A 195 -7.09 15.34 -21.04
C SER A 195 -5.57 15.54 -21.05
N THR A 196 -4.79 14.79 -21.86
CA THR A 196 -3.32 14.93 -21.89
C THR A 196 -2.88 16.32 -22.39
N PRO A 197 -3.39 16.84 -23.53
CA PRO A 197 -3.13 18.23 -23.93
C PRO A 197 -3.54 19.26 -22.86
N ALA A 198 -4.66 19.03 -22.17
CA ALA A 198 -5.10 19.91 -21.08
C ALA A 198 -4.12 19.89 -19.90
N PHE A 199 -3.57 18.72 -19.55
CA PHE A 199 -2.50 18.61 -18.55
C PHE A 199 -1.25 19.38 -18.98
N GLU A 200 -0.80 19.23 -20.23
CA GLU A 200 0.39 19.94 -20.72
C GLU A 200 0.20 21.46 -20.71
N ALA A 201 -0.99 21.95 -21.06
CA ALA A 201 -1.34 23.37 -20.97
C ALA A 201 -1.39 23.87 -19.50
N ALA A 202 -1.99 23.09 -18.60
CA ALA A 202 -2.02 23.41 -17.17
C ALA A 202 -0.60 23.42 -16.58
N ALA A 203 0.24 22.45 -16.95
CA ALA A 203 1.63 22.37 -16.53
C ALA A 203 2.45 23.59 -16.97
N ALA A 204 2.31 24.03 -18.23
CA ALA A 204 2.97 25.24 -18.74
C ALA A 204 2.51 26.51 -18.02
N THR A 205 1.21 26.58 -17.71
CA THR A 205 0.62 27.70 -16.95
C THR A 205 1.18 27.76 -15.53
N ILE A 206 1.18 26.63 -14.81
CA ILE A 206 1.76 26.50 -13.47
C ILE A 206 3.24 26.88 -13.50
N GLN A 207 3.99 26.36 -14.46
CA GLN A 207 5.41 26.66 -14.59
C GLN A 207 5.66 28.16 -14.70
N THR A 208 4.95 28.84 -15.60
CA THR A 208 5.08 30.28 -15.81
C THR A 208 4.74 31.07 -14.53
N GLN A 209 3.61 30.75 -13.89
CA GLN A 209 3.16 31.45 -12.68
C GLN A 209 4.11 31.21 -11.50
N VAL A 210 4.51 29.97 -11.26
CA VAL A 210 5.38 29.62 -10.14
C VAL A 210 6.79 30.16 -10.35
N GLU A 211 7.33 30.16 -11.57
CA GLU A 211 8.63 30.79 -11.86
C GLU A 211 8.60 32.29 -11.56
N ALA A 212 7.54 32.99 -11.98
CA ALA A 212 7.34 34.40 -11.66
C ALA A 212 7.25 34.64 -10.14
N LEU A 213 6.47 33.83 -9.43
CA LEU A 213 6.35 33.90 -7.97
C LEU A 213 7.70 33.66 -7.28
N LEU A 214 8.46 32.64 -7.72
CA LEU A 214 9.76 32.32 -7.15
C LEU A 214 10.78 33.46 -7.35
N ALA A 215 10.68 34.20 -8.46
CA ALA A 215 11.50 35.38 -8.72
C ALA A 215 11.12 36.57 -7.82
N SER A 216 9.84 36.72 -7.48
CA SER A 216 9.32 37.75 -6.57
C SER A 216 9.14 37.28 -5.13
N ALA A 217 9.83 36.19 -4.73
CA ALA A 217 9.64 35.60 -3.41
C ALA A 217 10.06 36.57 -2.29
N PRO A 218 9.20 36.81 -1.27
CA PRO A 218 9.48 37.80 -0.23
C PRO A 218 10.59 37.35 0.71
N GLU A 219 11.27 38.30 1.32
CA GLU A 219 12.22 38.01 2.40
C GLU A 219 11.47 37.77 3.71
N LEU A 220 11.93 36.78 4.47
CA LEU A 220 11.38 36.45 5.79
C LEU A 220 12.23 37.11 6.88
N PRO A 221 11.62 37.64 7.96
CA PRO A 221 12.37 38.35 9.00
C PRO A 221 13.36 37.47 9.79
N ASP A 222 13.09 36.17 9.95
CA ASP A 222 13.93 35.25 10.75
C ASP A 222 14.92 34.47 9.87
N ALA A 223 16.23 34.57 10.17
CA ALA A 223 17.28 33.91 9.39
C ALA A 223 17.20 32.36 9.42
N GLY A 224 16.72 31.75 10.50
CA GLY A 224 16.49 30.32 10.60
C GLY A 224 15.34 29.86 9.70
N VAL A 225 14.27 30.64 9.63
CA VAL A 225 13.12 30.40 8.74
C VAL A 225 13.48 30.68 7.28
N GLN A 226 14.33 31.68 6.99
CA GLN A 226 14.85 31.93 5.63
C GLN A 226 15.53 30.69 5.04
N LYS A 227 16.30 29.92 5.84
CA LYS A 227 16.90 28.65 5.39
C LYS A 227 15.84 27.63 5.00
N ALA A 228 14.79 27.46 5.81
CA ALA A 228 13.69 26.55 5.50
C ALA A 228 12.94 26.97 4.23
N PHE A 229 12.73 28.28 4.03
CA PHE A 229 12.12 28.82 2.82
C PHE A 229 13.03 28.64 1.58
N GLY A 230 14.34 28.79 1.73
CA GLY A 230 15.31 28.47 0.68
C GLY A 230 15.24 27.01 0.22
N GLN A 231 15.15 26.06 1.17
CA GLN A 231 14.95 24.64 0.86
C GLN A 231 13.60 24.38 0.20
N TRP A 232 12.55 25.06 0.64
CA TRP A 232 11.23 24.98 -0.01
C TRP A 232 11.29 25.47 -1.46
N LYS A 233 11.96 26.61 -1.73
CA LYS A 233 12.16 27.13 -3.10
C LYS A 233 12.90 26.13 -3.98
N GLN A 234 13.88 25.40 -3.43
CA GLN A 234 14.55 24.33 -4.16
C GLN A 234 13.59 23.21 -4.55
N ARG A 235 12.79 22.71 -3.59
CA ARG A 235 11.78 21.67 -3.87
C ARG A 235 10.72 22.13 -4.87
N ALA A 236 10.31 23.41 -4.82
CA ALA A 236 9.40 23.98 -5.81
C ALA A 236 10.00 23.92 -7.24
N ARG A 237 11.30 24.24 -7.40
CA ARG A 237 11.97 24.09 -8.71
C ARG A 237 12.10 22.63 -9.15
N GLU A 238 12.36 21.72 -8.22
CA GLU A 238 12.38 20.28 -8.51
C GLU A 238 11.01 19.77 -8.97
N TYR A 239 9.93 20.23 -8.31
CA TYR A 239 8.56 19.98 -8.73
C TYR A 239 8.29 20.47 -10.16
N LEU A 240 8.70 21.69 -10.51
CA LEU A 240 8.51 22.23 -11.87
C LEU A 240 9.17 21.36 -12.95
N ARG A 241 10.38 20.84 -12.68
CA ARG A 241 11.03 19.90 -13.60
C ARG A 241 10.24 18.60 -13.76
N GLY A 242 9.72 18.08 -12.65
CA GLY A 242 8.88 16.87 -12.65
C GLY A 242 7.55 17.08 -13.39
N LEU A 243 6.95 18.27 -13.27
CA LEU A 243 5.71 18.64 -13.93
C LEU A 243 5.85 18.60 -15.46
N ALA A 244 6.96 19.12 -16.00
CA ALA A 244 7.26 19.07 -17.42
C ALA A 244 7.40 17.64 -17.97
N SER A 245 7.93 16.70 -17.18
CA SER A 245 8.00 15.28 -17.57
C SER A 245 6.65 14.55 -17.53
N GLY A 246 5.67 15.04 -16.77
CA GLY A 246 4.37 14.38 -16.58
C GLY A 246 3.60 14.13 -17.88
N GLY A 247 3.67 15.06 -18.84
CA GLY A 247 3.00 14.91 -20.15
C GLY A 247 3.53 13.71 -20.94
N SER A 248 4.83 13.41 -20.81
CA SER A 248 5.41 12.23 -21.44
C SER A 248 4.99 10.92 -20.76
N GLU A 249 4.81 10.91 -19.43
CA GLU A 249 4.27 9.77 -18.69
C GLU A 249 2.83 9.46 -19.14
N LEU A 250 2.00 10.51 -19.30
CA LEU A 250 0.61 10.37 -19.75
C LEU A 250 0.53 9.88 -21.21
N ARG A 251 1.38 10.39 -22.11
CA ARG A 251 1.44 9.92 -23.52
C ARG A 251 1.91 8.47 -23.65
N ALA A 252 2.83 8.04 -22.79
CA ALA A 252 3.35 6.68 -22.80
C ALA A 252 2.38 5.68 -22.14
N TRP A 253 1.42 6.15 -21.36
CA TRP A 253 0.47 5.29 -20.66
C TRP A 253 -0.50 4.59 -21.62
N SER A 254 -0.67 3.28 -21.41
CA SER A 254 -1.61 2.46 -22.17
C SER A 254 -2.38 1.52 -21.25
N PRO A 255 -3.73 1.48 -21.34
CA PRO A 255 -4.54 0.57 -20.52
C PRO A 255 -4.24 -0.90 -20.81
N ASP A 256 -3.81 -1.21 -22.05
CA ASP A 256 -3.58 -2.58 -22.54
C ASP A 256 -2.17 -3.09 -22.29
N ALA A 257 -1.28 -2.29 -21.68
CA ALA A 257 0.09 -2.76 -21.46
C ALA A 257 0.08 -4.03 -20.57
N PRO A 258 0.90 -5.05 -20.87
CA PRO A 258 0.88 -6.28 -20.09
C PRO A 258 1.33 -6.00 -18.65
N VAL A 259 0.54 -6.43 -17.67
CA VAL A 259 0.90 -6.34 -16.25
C VAL A 259 1.65 -7.61 -15.85
N PRO A 260 2.95 -7.54 -15.51
CA PRO A 260 3.71 -8.71 -15.11
C PRO A 260 3.17 -9.30 -13.80
N TRP A 261 3.16 -10.64 -13.68
CA TRP A 261 2.63 -11.33 -12.50
C TRP A 261 3.37 -10.95 -11.20
N TYR A 262 4.68 -10.67 -11.27
CA TYR A 262 5.45 -10.25 -10.11
C TYR A 262 5.01 -8.89 -9.57
N ARG A 263 4.33 -8.05 -10.38
CA ARG A 263 3.82 -6.74 -9.93
C ARG A 263 2.78 -6.90 -8.82
N ALA A 264 1.99 -7.98 -8.84
CA ALA A 264 1.03 -8.29 -7.80
C ALA A 264 1.70 -8.62 -6.45
N ILE A 265 2.90 -9.22 -6.49
CA ILE A 265 3.69 -9.54 -5.29
C ILE A 265 4.39 -8.30 -4.78
N THR A 266 5.03 -7.52 -5.66
CA THR A 266 5.76 -6.33 -5.27
C THR A 266 4.83 -5.20 -4.83
N SER A 267 3.63 -5.06 -5.42
CA SER A 267 2.64 -4.08 -4.95
C SER A 267 2.09 -4.45 -3.58
N PHE A 268 1.97 -5.74 -3.28
CA PHE A 268 1.56 -6.20 -1.96
C PHE A 268 2.66 -5.99 -0.90
N LEU A 269 3.91 -6.33 -1.22
CA LEU A 269 5.00 -6.22 -0.23
C LEU A 269 5.56 -4.79 -0.08
N PHE A 270 5.50 -3.98 -1.13
CA PHE A 270 6.18 -2.68 -1.22
C PHE A 270 5.30 -1.56 -1.80
N GLY A 271 4.01 -1.79 -2.03
CA GLY A 271 3.09 -0.75 -2.48
C GLY A 271 2.97 0.37 -1.45
N ARG A 272 3.08 1.63 -1.89
CA ARG A 272 2.84 2.80 -1.03
C ARG A 272 1.35 3.10 -0.85
N ASP A 273 0.54 2.70 -1.83
CA ASP A 273 -0.92 2.83 -1.84
C ASP A 273 -1.48 1.40 -1.86
N TRP A 274 -1.85 0.89 -0.69
CA TRP A 274 -2.48 -0.42 -0.57
C TRP A 274 -3.90 -0.30 -1.11
N VAL A 275 -4.10 -0.54 -2.42
CA VAL A 275 -5.42 -0.52 -3.04
C VAL A 275 -6.23 -1.72 -2.53
N THR A 276 -6.88 -1.57 -1.38
CA THR A 276 -7.95 -2.48 -0.95
C THR A 276 -9.27 -1.92 -1.45
N ALA A 277 -10.24 -2.80 -1.74
CA ALA A 277 -11.40 -2.51 -2.58
C ALA A 277 -12.41 -1.45 -2.08
N SER A 278 -12.06 -0.65 -1.05
CA SER A 278 -12.88 0.44 -0.52
C SER A 278 -11.99 1.54 0.08
N PHE A 279 -11.94 2.70 -0.58
CA PHE A 279 -11.10 3.86 -0.23
C PHE A 279 -11.38 4.50 1.16
N TRP A 280 -12.35 4.01 1.93
CA TRP A 280 -12.57 4.42 3.34
C TRP A 280 -11.77 3.57 4.36
N GLN A 281 -11.18 2.44 3.92
CA GLN A 281 -10.50 1.47 4.79
C GLN A 281 -8.98 1.60 4.78
N ASP A 282 -8.39 2.31 3.81
CA ASP A 282 -6.93 2.48 3.69
C ASP A 282 -6.35 3.32 4.84
N TRP A 283 -7.17 4.12 5.54
CA TRP A 283 -6.75 4.83 6.77
C TRP A 283 -6.63 3.92 8.00
N TYR A 284 -7.26 2.74 7.97
CA TYR A 284 -7.31 1.79 9.09
C TYR A 284 -6.59 0.46 8.80
N GLY A 285 -5.71 0.37 7.80
CA GLY A 285 -4.98 -0.88 7.53
C GLY A 285 -3.77 -1.12 8.45
N ILE A 286 -2.98 -0.07 8.71
CA ILE A 286 -1.75 -0.18 9.51
C ILE A 286 -2.04 -0.13 11.02
N ILE A 287 -3.05 0.65 11.43
CA ILE A 287 -3.34 0.90 12.85
C ILE A 287 -3.81 -0.38 13.57
N PRO A 288 -4.75 -1.20 13.07
CA PRO A 288 -5.19 -2.42 13.74
C PRO A 288 -4.12 -3.50 13.78
N LEU A 289 -3.27 -3.61 12.75
CA LEU A 289 -2.15 -4.55 12.75
C LEU A 289 -1.07 -4.13 13.76
N PHE A 290 -0.75 -2.84 13.81
CA PHE A 290 0.19 -2.30 14.80
C PHE A 290 -0.37 -2.43 16.22
N VAL A 291 -1.62 -2.01 16.45
CA VAL A 291 -2.32 -2.11 17.74
C VAL A 291 -2.52 -3.56 18.17
N GLY A 292 -2.84 -4.46 17.23
CA GLY A 292 -2.92 -5.90 17.49
C GLY A 292 -1.57 -6.49 17.91
N SER A 293 -0.49 -6.17 17.20
CA SER A 293 0.86 -6.61 17.56
C SER A 293 1.34 -6.04 18.90
N LEU A 294 0.98 -4.80 19.21
CA LEU A 294 1.29 -4.13 20.47
C LEU A 294 0.49 -4.75 21.63
N MET A 295 -0.80 -5.03 21.44
CA MET A 295 -1.63 -5.70 22.45
C MET A 295 -1.12 -7.10 22.74
N VAL A 296 -0.77 -7.89 21.71
CA VAL A 296 -0.20 -9.23 21.89
C VAL A 296 1.13 -9.16 22.62
N SER A 297 1.98 -8.18 22.31
CA SER A 297 3.27 -7.98 23.00
C SER A 297 3.10 -7.58 24.47
N VAL A 298 2.13 -6.72 24.77
CA VAL A 298 1.81 -6.30 26.15
C VAL A 298 1.24 -7.45 26.97
N VAL A 299 0.32 -8.23 26.38
CA VAL A 299 -0.23 -9.44 27.01
C VAL A 299 0.88 -10.46 27.24
N ALA A 300 1.73 -10.70 26.25
CA ALA A 300 2.87 -11.61 26.38
C ALA A 300 3.82 -11.16 27.50
N LEU A 301 4.11 -9.86 27.63
CA LEU A 301 4.96 -9.35 28.71
C LEU A 301 4.29 -9.47 30.09
N ALA A 302 2.98 -9.17 30.17
CA ALA A 302 2.22 -9.20 31.42
C ALA A 302 2.01 -10.62 31.96
N PHE A 303 1.95 -11.63 31.09
CA PHE A 303 1.81 -13.04 31.50
C PHE A 303 3.13 -13.81 31.50
N ALA A 304 4.04 -13.60 30.55
CA ALA A 304 5.29 -14.38 30.50
C ALA A 304 6.28 -14.01 31.61
N VAL A 305 6.30 -12.74 32.07
CA VAL A 305 7.25 -12.30 33.11
C VAL A 305 6.89 -12.84 34.50
N PRO A 306 5.62 -12.82 34.97
CA PRO A 306 5.28 -13.37 36.28
C PRO A 306 5.35 -14.90 36.35
N PHE A 307 5.03 -15.61 35.27
CA PHE A 307 5.03 -17.08 35.23
C PHE A 307 6.39 -17.69 34.85
N GLY A 308 7.37 -16.88 34.44
CA GLY A 308 8.73 -17.34 34.11
C GLY A 308 9.72 -17.31 35.29
N VAL A 309 9.33 -16.78 36.45
CA VAL A 309 10.21 -16.57 37.62
C VAL A 309 9.76 -17.40 38.84
N THR A 310 8.95 -18.43 38.64
CA THR A 310 8.64 -19.47 39.64
C THR A 310 9.04 -20.83 39.13
#